data_AF-A0A842V8Y3-F1
#
_entry.id   AF-A0A842V8Y3-F1
#
_cell.length_a   1.000
_cell.length_b   1.000
_cell.length_c   1.000
_cell.angle_alpha   90.00
_cell.angle_beta   90.00
_cell.angle_gamma   90.00
#
_symmetry.space_group_name_H-M   'P 1'
#
loop_
_entity.id
_entity.type
_entity.pdbx_description
1 polymer ?
#
loop_
_entity_poly.entity_id
_entity_poly.type
_entity_poly.pdbx_seq_one_letter_code
_entity_poly.pdbx_strand_id
1 'polypeptide(L)' 'MISKEDAIEIATKEAIRTGSGPEDLEKMHREVKSDGNLWIVQWWPEHNETNYDLSISVNKKTGAIEDVVSGQISHR' A
#
# COMPACT_ATOMS: atom_id res chain seq x y z
N MET A 1 10.57 -11.99 11.76
CA MET A 1 9.75 -10.76 11.65
C MET A 1 10.34 -9.98 10.50
N ILE A 2 9.53 -9.52 9.56
CA ILE A 2 9.97 -8.76 8.40
C ILE A 2 10.12 -7.29 8.75
N SER A 3 11.05 -6.63 8.06
CA SER A 3 11.30 -5.20 8.25
C SER A 3 10.20 -4.35 7.61
N LYS A 4 10.22 -3.05 7.91
CA LYS A 4 9.39 -2.06 7.22
C LYS A 4 9.71 -2.00 5.72
N GLU A 5 10.98 -2.12 5.36
CA GLU A 5 11.43 -2.08 3.95
C GLU A 5 10.94 -3.31 3.18
N ASP A 6 11.00 -4.50 3.79
CA ASP A 6 10.44 -5.72 3.21
C ASP A 6 8.94 -5.58 2.97
N ALA A 7 8.21 -5.02 3.95
CA ALA A 7 6.77 -4.81 3.83
C ALA A 7 6.42 -3.82 2.72
N ILE A 8 7.21 -2.75 2.56
CA ILE A 8 7.07 -1.81 1.44
C ILE A 8 7.26 -2.54 0.10
N GLU A 9 8.28 -3.40 -0.02
CA GLU A 9 8.54 -4.13 -1.26
C GLU A 9 7.40 -5.09 -1.59
N ILE A 10 6.94 -5.87 -0.62
CA ILE A 10 5.82 -6.81 -0.77
C ILE A 10 4.56 -6.06 -1.18
N ALA A 11 4.23 -4.99 -0.46
CA ALA A 11 3.04 -4.20 -0.74
C ALA A 11 3.13 -3.48 -2.10
N THR A 12 4.28 -2.99 -2.50
CA THR A 12 4.48 -2.35 -3.83
C THR A 12 4.30 -3.36 -4.96
N LYS A 13 4.84 -4.57 -4.81
CA LYS A 13 4.63 -5.66 -5.79
C LYS A 13 3.15 -6.01 -5.92
N GLU A 14 2.44 -6.07 -4.79
CA GLU A 14 1.01 -6.33 -4.78
C GLU A 14 0.20 -5.19 -5.39
N ALA A 15 0.56 -3.94 -5.10
CA ALA A 15 -0.07 -2.76 -5.70
C ALA A 15 -0.01 -2.81 -7.23
N ILE A 16 1.16 -3.16 -7.80
CA ILE A 16 1.33 -3.33 -9.25
C ILE A 16 0.46 -4.49 -9.76
N ARG A 17 0.44 -5.63 -9.05
CA ARG A 17 -0.38 -6.79 -9.41
C ARG A 17 -1.88 -6.47 -9.43
N THR A 18 -2.34 -5.61 -8.53
CA THR A 18 -3.75 -5.21 -8.42
C THR A 18 -4.19 -4.18 -9.47
N GLY A 19 -3.26 -3.69 -10.30
CA GLY A 19 -3.56 -2.81 -11.43
C GLY A 19 -3.11 -1.36 -11.25
N SER A 20 -2.37 -1.04 -10.19
CA SER A 20 -1.71 0.27 -10.08
C SER A 20 -0.51 0.32 -11.03
N GLY A 21 -0.43 1.33 -11.89
CA GLY A 21 0.75 1.55 -12.72
C GLY A 21 1.98 1.78 -11.83
N PRO A 22 3.15 1.19 -12.13
CA PRO A 22 4.37 1.45 -11.35
C PRO A 22 4.73 2.93 -11.35
N GLU A 23 4.51 3.63 -12.47
CA GLU A 23 4.70 5.07 -12.62
C GLU A 23 3.72 5.92 -11.81
N ASP A 24 2.53 5.40 -11.51
CA ASP A 24 1.53 6.09 -10.68
C ASP A 24 1.92 5.98 -9.21
N LEU A 25 2.36 4.80 -8.77
CA LEU A 25 2.83 4.57 -7.40
C LEU A 25 4.05 5.44 -7.04
N GLU A 26 4.94 5.72 -8.00
CA GLU A 26 6.08 6.62 -7.81
C GLU A 26 5.67 8.10 -7.67
N LYS A 27 4.54 8.49 -8.27
CA LYS A 27 3.97 9.84 -8.18
C LYS A 27 3.06 10.02 -6.97
N MET A 28 2.67 8.93 -6.30
CA MET A 28 1.85 8.95 -5.10
C MET A 28 2.68 9.19 -3.84
N HIS A 29 2.09 9.86 -2.87
CA HIS A 29 2.60 9.82 -1.51
C HIS A 29 2.41 8.42 -0.95
N ARG A 30 3.42 7.93 -0.24
CA ARG A 30 3.40 6.65 0.46
C ARG A 30 3.66 6.85 1.94
N GLU A 31 2.78 6.31 2.77
CA GLU A 31 2.99 6.21 4.20
C GLU A 31 2.97 4.75 4.65
N VAL A 32 3.76 4.46 5.68
CA VAL A 32 3.74 3.14 6.31
C VAL A 32 3.42 3.29 7.78
N LYS A 33 2.29 2.71 8.18
CA LYS A 33 1.83 2.63 9.55
C LYS A 33 2.12 1.24 10.12
N SER A 34 2.23 1.20 11.44
CA SER A 34 2.39 -0.04 12.21
C SER A 34 1.17 -0.20 13.10
N ASP A 35 0.39 -1.25 12.89
CA ASP A 35 -0.75 -1.58 13.74
C ASP A 35 -0.65 -3.05 14.19
N GLY A 36 -0.44 -3.27 15.49
CA GLY A 36 -0.23 -4.61 16.05
C GLY A 36 0.81 -5.44 15.27
N ASN A 37 0.38 -6.57 14.70
CA ASN A 37 1.20 -7.47 13.87
C ASN A 37 1.24 -7.09 12.38
N LEU A 38 0.75 -5.92 11.97
CA LEU A 38 0.64 -5.51 10.58
C LEU A 38 1.50 -4.28 10.27
N TRP A 39 2.17 -4.33 9.13
CA TRP A 39 2.62 -3.16 8.40
C TRP A 39 1.51 -2.75 7.44
N ILE A 40 1.02 -1.53 7.54
CA ILE A 40 -0.01 -1.01 6.64
C ILE A 40 0.66 0.01 5.73
N VAL A 41 0.70 -0.28 4.44
CA VAL A 41 1.29 0.59 3.41
C VAL A 41 0.15 1.26 2.64
N GLN A 42 0.12 2.59 2.66
CA GLN A 42 -0.94 3.38 2.05
C GLN A 42 -0.37 4.29 0.97
N TRP A 43 -1.10 4.43 -0.13
CA TRP A 43 -0.79 5.32 -1.24
C TRP A 43 -1.95 6.26 -1.54
N TRP A 44 -1.63 7.52 -1.85
CA TRP A 44 -2.60 8.51 -2.30
C TRP A 44 -1.94 9.54 -3.22
N PRO A 45 -2.68 10.12 -4.18
CA PRO A 45 -2.19 11.16 -5.06
C PRO A 45 -1.92 12.45 -4.28
N GLU A 46 -0.94 13.24 -4.74
CA GLU A 46 -0.48 14.50 -4.14
C GLU A 46 -1.61 15.51 -3.86
N HIS A 47 -2.71 15.44 -4.61
CA HIS A 47 -3.85 16.35 -4.45
C HIS A 47 -5.00 15.82 -3.58
N ASN A 48 -4.83 14.69 -2.89
CA ASN A 48 -5.88 14.09 -2.07
C ASN A 48 -5.35 13.61 -0.71
N GLU A 49 -5.24 14.52 0.26
CA GLU A 49 -4.70 14.21 1.61
C GLU A 49 -5.70 13.49 2.53
N THR A 50 -6.97 13.32 2.10
CA THR A 50 -8.05 12.82 2.98
C THR A 50 -8.51 11.40 2.69
N ASN A 51 -8.21 10.85 1.50
CA ASN A 51 -8.58 9.48 1.13
C ASN A 51 -7.39 8.78 0.48
N TYR A 52 -7.01 7.62 1.00
CA TYR A 52 -6.04 6.75 0.34
C TYR A 52 -6.69 5.98 -0.81
N ASP A 53 -6.01 5.94 -1.95
CA ASP A 53 -6.46 5.17 -3.11
C ASP A 53 -6.09 3.70 -3.00
N LEU A 54 -5.04 3.39 -2.24
CA LEU A 54 -4.63 2.01 -1.98
C LEU A 54 -4.07 1.86 -0.57
N SER A 55 -4.48 0.80 0.12
CA SER A 55 -3.94 0.39 1.42
C SER A 55 -3.72 -1.11 1.40
N ILE A 56 -2.51 -1.55 1.73
CA ILE A 56 -2.14 -2.96 1.77
C ILE A 56 -1.56 -3.28 3.14
N SER A 57 -2.11 -4.31 3.77
CA SER A 57 -1.70 -4.79 5.09
C SER A 57 -0.84 -6.03 4.95
N VAL A 58 0.38 -5.98 5.50
CA VAL A 58 1.36 -7.06 5.46
C VAL A 58 1.67 -7.55 6.87
N ASN A 59 1.57 -8.86 7.10
CA ASN A 59 1.85 -9.48 8.38
C ASN A 59 3.35 -9.39 8.71
N LYS A 60 3.68 -8.76 9.84
CA LYS A 60 5.06 -8.58 10.32
C LYS A 60 5.78 -9.90 10.58
N LYS A 61 5.08 -10.97 10.90
CA LYS A 61 5.71 -12.25 11.25
C LYS A 61 6.01 -13.07 10.01
N THR A 62 5.07 -13.13 9.07
CA THR A 62 5.10 -14.05 7.92
C THR A 62 5.40 -13.37 6.60
N GLY A 63 5.19 -12.06 6.49
CA GLY A 63 5.23 -11.33 5.21
C GLY A 63 4.02 -11.59 4.31
N ALA A 64 2.99 -12.27 4.81
CA ALA A 64 1.76 -12.49 4.07
C ALA A 64 0.97 -11.19 3.92
N ILE A 65 0.33 -10.99 2.76
CA ILE A 65 -0.66 -9.93 2.57
C ILE A 65 -1.95 -10.39 3.22
N GLU A 66 -2.42 -9.65 4.21
CA GLU A 66 -3.62 -9.98 4.99
C GLU A 66 -4.84 -9.23 4.45
N ASP A 67 -4.64 -8.06 3.87
CA ASP A 67 -5.72 -7.21 3.37
C ASP A 67 -5.23 -6.26 2.28
N VAL A 68 -6.12 -5.96 1.32
CA VAL A 68 -5.91 -5.00 0.23
C VAL A 68 -7.19 -4.21 0.05
N VAL A 69 -7.11 -2.91 0.32
CA VAL A 69 -8.22 -1.96 0.13
C VAL A 69 -7.82 -0.98 -0.95
N SER A 70 -8.51 -1.03 -2.09
CA SER A 70 -8.43 0.02 -3.10
C SER A 70 -9.67 0.90 -3.01
N GLY A 71 -9.46 2.21 -2.79
CA GLY A 71 -10.47 3.20 -3.13
C GLY A 71 -10.56 3.18 -4.64
N GLN A 72 -11.67 2.71 -5.23
CA GLN A 72 -11.83 2.82 -6.68
C GLN A 72 -11.71 4.29 -7.06
N ILE A 73 -10.59 4.67 -7.66
CA ILE A 73 -10.52 5.84 -8.54
C ILE A 73 -11.45 5.50 -9.68
N SER A 74 -12.72 5.81 -9.51
CA SER A 74 -13.68 5.85 -10.60
C SER A 74 -13.24 7.02 -11.48
N HIS A 75 -12.26 6.80 -12.35
CA HIS A 75 -12.05 7.66 -13.51
C HIS A 75 -13.36 7.67 -14.30
N ARG A 76 -14.14 8.73 -14.11
CA ARG A 76 -15.30 9.05 -14.93
C ARG A 76 -15.05 10.38 -15.61
#